data_AF-A0A9E1QBJ3-F1
#
_entry.id   AF-A0A9E1QBJ3-F1
#
_cell.length_a   1.000
_cell.length_b   1.000
_cell.length_c   1.000
_cell.angle_alpha   90.00
_cell.angle_beta   90.00
_cell.angle_gamma   90.00
#
_symmetry.space_group_name_H-M   'P 1'
#
loop_
_entity.id
_entity.type
_entity.pdbx_description
1 polymer ?
#
loop_
_entity_poly.entity_id
_entity_poly.type
_entity_poly.pdbx_seq_one_letter_code
_entity_poly.pdbx_strand_id
1 'polypeptide(L)' 'DEQNDCNEGDTVKIMETRPMSKSKRWRLVEILERAK' A
#
# COMPACT_ATOMS: atom_id res chain seq x y z
N ASP A 1 -8.21 5.78 3.14
CA ASP A 1 -7.19 6.48 3.92
C ASP A 1 -7.67 7.90 4.09
N GLU A 2 -7.83 8.38 5.32
CA GLU A 2 -8.33 9.75 5.58
C GLU A 2 -7.32 10.84 5.17
N GLN A 3 -6.10 10.45 4.76
CA GLN A 3 -5.19 11.30 4.01
C GLN A 3 -4.76 10.49 2.78
N ASN A 4 -5.18 10.91 1.58
CA ASN A 4 -4.70 10.39 0.30
C ASN A 4 -3.20 10.71 0.12
N ASP A 5 -2.34 10.11 0.94
CA ASP A 5 -0.89 10.38 0.96
C ASP A 5 -0.10 9.50 -0.04
N CYS A 6 -0.81 8.73 -0.87
CA CYS A 6 -0.24 7.90 -1.92
C CYS A 6 -0.62 8.51 -3.27
N ASN A 7 0.33 9.15 -3.94
CA ASN A 7 0.18 9.63 -5.30
C ASN A 7 0.39 8.48 -6.30
N GLU A 8 -0.23 8.58 -7.46
CA GLU A 8 0.00 7.64 -8.57
C GLU A 8 1.46 7.76 -9.04
N GLY A 9 2.27 6.74 -8.73
CA GLY A 9 3.71 6.71 -9.01
C GLY A 9 4.58 6.33 -7.80
N ASP A 10 3.99 6.27 -6.60
CA ASP A 10 4.75 5.92 -5.40
C ASP A 10 5.13 4.43 -5.36
N THR A 11 6.40 4.16 -5.06
CA THR A 11 6.85 2.79 -4.82
C THR A 11 6.54 2.42 -3.38
N VAL A 12 5.54 1.56 -3.19
CA VAL A 12 5.12 1.09 -1.87
C VAL A 12 5.55 -0.35 -1.63
N LYS A 13 5.97 -0.64 -0.41
CA LYS A 13 6.26 -2.00 0.05
C LYS A 13 5.03 -2.57 0.73
N ILE A 14 4.52 -3.67 0.17
CA ILE A 14 3.41 -4.44 0.74
C ILE A 14 3.94 -5.74 1.36
N MET A 15 3.30 -6.20 2.44
CA MET A 15 3.50 -7.56 2.95
C MET A 15 2.24 -8.38 2.75
N GLU A 16 2.41 -9.67 2.47
CA GLU A 16 1.32 -10.63 2.54
C GLU A 16 0.87 -10.82 3.98
N THR A 17 -0.44 -10.78 4.18
CA THR A 17 -1.09 -11.06 5.46
C THR A 17 -2.26 -12.01 5.23
N ARG A 18 -2.88 -12.46 6.32
CA ARG A 18 -4.09 -13.29 6.27
C ARG A 18 -5.13 -12.63 5.34
N PRO A 19 -5.91 -13.41 4.59
CA PRO A 19 -6.89 -12.86 3.66
C PRO A 19 -7.85 -11.93 4.38
N MET A 20 -7.79 -10.62 4.05
CA MET A 20 -8.69 -9.61 4.60
C MET A 20 -9.99 -9.52 3.80
N SER A 21 -9.98 -9.99 2.55
CA SER A 21 -11.18 -10.05 1.71
C SER A 21 -11.02 -11.09 0.60
N LYS A 22 -12.03 -11.22 -0.27
CA LYS A 22 -12.07 -12.21 -1.37
C LYS A 22 -10.85 -12.11 -2.31
N SER A 23 -10.28 -10.92 -2.48
CA SER A 23 -9.12 -10.65 -3.34
C SER A 23 -7.99 -9.86 -2.65
N LYS A 24 -8.15 -9.46 -1.38
CA LYS A 24 -7.15 -8.64 -0.67
C LYS A 24 -6.40 -9.48 0.37
N ARG A 25 -5.11 -9.68 0.12
CA ARG A 25 -4.17 -10.43 1.00
C ARG A 25 -2.93 -9.62 1.37
N TRP A 26 -2.97 -8.31 1.12
CA TRP A 26 -1.80 -7.44 1.19
C TRP A 26 -2.07 -6.31 2.17
N ARG A 27 -1.08 -5.98 3.00
CA ARG A 27 -1.09 -4.80 3.86
C ARG A 27 0.04 -3.86 3.43
N LEU A 28 -0.25 -2.57 3.35
CA LEU A 28 0.75 -1.53 3.16
C LEU A 28 1.64 -1.51 4.41
N VAL A 29 2.95 -1.65 4.23
CA VAL A 29 3.92 -1.63 5.33
C VAL A 29 4.67 -0.30 5.35
N GLU A 30 5.17 0.13 4.20
CA GLU A 30 5.99 1.35 4.10
C GLU A 30 5.94 1.92 2.68
N ILE A 31 6.07 3.23 2.55
CA ILE A 31 6.21 3.93 1.28
C ILE A 31 7.71 4.18 1.08
N LEU A 32 8.32 3.52 0.10
CA LEU A 32 9.76 3.58 -0.13
C LEU A 32 10.15 4.85 -0.89
N GLU A 33 9.37 5.24 -1.89
CA GLU A 33 9.71 6.38 -2.74
C GLU A 33 8.44 7.10 -3.15
N ARG A 34 8.41 8.42 -2.95
CA ARG A 34 7.35 9.27 -3.45
C ARG A 34 7.72 9.86 -4.80
N ALA A 35 6.89 9.66 -5.82
CA ALA A 35 7.08 10.31 -7.10
C ALA A 35 6.90 11.83 -6.90
N LYS A 36 7.96 12.59 -7.16
CA LYS A 36 8.01 14.05 -6.97
C LYS A 36 7.48 14.80 -8.20
#